data_AF-A0A125RAG1-F1
#
_entry.id   AF-A0A125RAG1-F1
#
_cell.length_a   1.000
_cell.length_b   1.000
_cell.length_c   1.000
_cell.angle_alpha   90.00
_cell.angle_beta   90.00
_cell.angle_gamma   90.00
#
_symmetry.space_group_name_H-M   'P 1'
#
loop_
_entity.id
_entity.type
_entity.pdbx_description
1 polymer ?
#
loop_
_entity_poly.entity_id
_entity_poly.type
_entity_poly.pdbx_seq_one_letter_code
_entity_poly.pdbx_strand_id
1 'polypeptide(L)'
;MIGKEVIESEPISGAEVKKVLEDFSEDNELNYEQNLTLNHLARFKRYSVEDSKEIVEKLQDEFGLRPKVAVHIVDLVPKDLADMRLIFAKEPSKIDKEDMEKILEFLEQYDVEE
;
A
#
# COMPACT_ATOMS: atom_id res chain seq x y z
N MET A 1 17.89 -15.92 5.38
CA MET A 1 16.68 -16.35 6.09
C MET A 1 16.75 -15.73 7.48
N ILE A 2 15.69 -15.05 7.92
CA ILE A 2 15.61 -14.54 9.29
C ILE A 2 14.98 -15.67 10.12
N GLY A 3 15.66 -16.12 11.17
CA GLY A 3 15.19 -17.26 11.99
C GLY A 3 15.34 -18.63 11.30
N LYS A 4 14.58 -19.63 11.78
CA LYS A 4 14.62 -21.03 11.31
C LYS A 4 13.67 -21.32 10.16
N GLU A 5 12.51 -20.69 10.15
CA GLU A 5 11.49 -20.78 9.10
C GLU A 5 10.61 -19.53 9.15
N VAL A 6 9.97 -19.20 8.02
CA VAL A 6 8.97 -18.14 7.92
C VAL A 6 7.59 -18.78 7.98
N ILE A 7 6.83 -18.50 9.04
CA ILE A 7 5.47 -19.04 9.23
C ILE A 7 4.49 -18.28 8.34
N GLU A 8 4.62 -16.96 8.29
CA GLU A 8 3.73 -16.05 7.57
C GLU A 8 4.50 -14.81 7.12
N SER A 9 4.07 -14.23 6.01
CA SER A 9 4.62 -12.98 5.48
C SER A 9 3.56 -12.29 4.66
N GLU A 10 3.14 -11.12 5.12
CA GLU A 10 2.17 -10.28 4.44
C GLU A 10 2.81 -8.94 4.05
N PRO A 11 2.48 -8.39 2.88
CA PRO A 11 2.91 -7.04 2.51
C PRO A 11 2.16 -6.00 3.36
N ILE A 12 2.86 -4.93 3.73
CA ILE A 12 2.29 -3.76 4.42
C ILE A 12 2.45 -2.51 3.54
N SER A 13 1.59 -1.51 3.74
CA SER A 13 1.65 -0.26 2.97
C SER A 13 2.82 0.61 3.38
N GLY A 14 3.21 1.55 2.52
CA GLY A 14 4.20 2.57 2.83
C GLY A 14 3.81 3.45 4.02
N ALA A 15 2.51 3.64 4.29
CA ALA A 15 2.03 4.34 5.48
C ALA A 15 2.34 3.54 6.75
N GLU A 16 2.10 2.23 6.73
CA GLU A 16 2.46 1.33 7.84
C GLU A 16 3.97 1.27 8.05
N VAL A 17 4.76 1.16 6.97
CA VAL A 17 6.23 1.17 7.07
C VAL A 17 6.73 2.48 7.68
N LYS A 18 6.15 3.62 7.29
CA LYS A 18 6.51 4.94 7.83
C LYS A 18 6.27 4.95 9.34
N LYS A 19 5.09 4.54 9.78
CA LYS A 19 4.72 4.47 11.20
C LYS A 19 5.66 3.55 11.99
N VAL A 20 5.98 2.36 11.46
CA VAL A 20 6.92 1.42 12.10
C VAL A 20 8.31 2.03 12.28
N LEU A 21 8.81 2.78 11.28
CA LEU A 21 10.12 3.42 11.37
C LEU A 21 10.11 4.63 12.31
N GLU A 22 9.04 5.42 12.33
CA GLU A 22 8.85 6.53 13.25
C GLU A 22 8.83 6.03 14.70
N ASP A 23 7.98 5.05 15.00
CA ASP A 23 7.88 4.43 16.33
C ASP A 23 9.22 3.81 16.76
N PHE A 24 9.89 3.10 15.85
CA PHE A 24 11.22 2.53 16.14
C PHE A 24 12.27 3.61 16.44
N SER A 25 12.17 4.77 15.78
CA SER A 25 13.10 5.90 15.95
C SER A 25 12.93 6.66 17.27
N GLU A 26 11.80 6.48 17.97
CA GLU A 26 11.59 7.08 19.30
C GLU A 26 12.58 6.52 20.32
N ASP A 27 12.90 5.23 20.21
CA ASP A 27 13.77 4.50 21.14
C ASP A 27 15.15 4.14 20.55
N ASN A 28 15.35 4.25 19.23
CA ASN A 28 16.54 3.75 18.54
C ASN A 28 17.07 4.72 17.48
N GLU A 29 18.38 4.71 17.25
CA GLU A 29 18.97 5.39 16.10
C GLU A 29 18.74 4.56 14.82
N LEU A 30 18.10 5.17 13.82
CA LEU A 30 17.93 4.56 12.50
C LEU A 30 19.28 4.44 11.79
N ASN A 31 19.54 3.31 11.15
CA ASN A 31 20.69 3.16 10.26
C ASN A 31 20.51 3.97 8.96
N TYR A 32 21.54 3.97 8.10
CA TYR A 32 21.53 4.77 6.88
C TYR A 32 20.37 4.40 5.93
N GLU A 33 20.15 3.10 5.68
CA GLU A 33 19.09 2.60 4.79
C GLU A 33 17.69 2.85 5.35
N GLN A 34 17.52 2.74 6.67
CA GLN A 34 16.26 3.07 7.36
C GLN A 34 15.95 4.56 7.27
N ASN A 35 16.95 5.42 7.47
CA ASN A 35 16.80 6.86 7.25
C ASN A 35 16.44 7.19 5.80
N LEU A 36 17.09 6.54 4.82
CA LEU A 36 16.73 6.72 3.41
C LEU A 36 15.29 6.29 3.13
N THR A 37 14.86 5.18 3.72
CA THR A 37 13.49 4.67 3.60
C THR A 37 12.50 5.67 4.20
N LEU A 38 12.71 6.12 5.44
CA LEU A 38 11.83 7.09 6.08
C LEU A 38 11.77 8.41 5.28
N ASN A 39 12.90 8.90 4.77
CA ASN A 39 12.95 10.07 3.90
C ASN A 39 12.20 9.87 2.58
N HIS A 40 12.25 8.68 1.97
CA HIS A 40 11.44 8.35 0.81
C HIS A 40 9.95 8.38 1.19
N LEU A 41 9.60 7.76 2.31
CA LEU A 41 8.23 7.68 2.80
C LEU A 41 7.67 9.03 3.25
N ALA A 42 8.49 10.01 3.61
CA ALA A 42 8.02 11.35 3.94
C ALA A 42 7.74 12.24 2.72
N ARG A 43 8.04 11.80 1.48
CA ARG A 43 7.96 12.64 0.27
C ARG A 43 6.67 12.51 -0.54
N PHE A 44 5.91 11.45 -0.33
CA PHE A 44 4.72 11.18 -1.13
C PHE A 44 3.48 11.27 -0.24
N LYS A 45 2.42 11.83 -0.82
CA LYS A 45 1.12 11.81 -0.17
C LYS A 45 0.63 10.37 -0.05
N ARG A 46 0.09 10.01 1.10
CA ARG A 46 -0.44 8.66 1.37
C ARG A 46 -1.73 8.74 2.16
N TYR A 47 -2.52 7.68 2.09
CA TYR A 47 -3.61 7.47 3.04
C TYR A 47 -3.05 7.34 4.46
N SER A 48 -3.89 7.59 5.48
CA SER A 48 -3.56 7.28 6.87
C SER A 48 -3.27 5.78 7.04
N VAL A 49 -2.69 5.39 8.17
CA VAL A 49 -2.44 3.96 8.48
C VAL A 49 -3.75 3.19 8.55
N GLU A 50 -4.77 3.81 9.15
CA GLU A 50 -6.12 3.26 9.32
C GLU A 50 -6.81 3.09 7.97
N ASP A 51 -6.85 4.13 7.14
CA ASP A 51 -7.47 4.09 5.82
C ASP A 51 -6.74 3.09 4.90
N SER A 52 -5.41 3.06 4.95
CA SER A 52 -4.60 2.10 4.19
C SER A 52 -5.03 0.65 4.47
N LYS A 53 -5.25 0.32 5.75
CA LYS A 53 -5.67 -1.03 6.16
C LYS A 53 -7.08 -1.33 5.71
N GLU A 54 -8.02 -0.40 5.89
CA GLU A 54 -9.41 -0.58 5.46
C GLU A 54 -9.50 -0.77 3.94
N ILE A 55 -8.80 0.05 3.17
CA ILE A 55 -8.76 -0.06 1.70
C ILE A 55 -8.19 -1.41 1.30
N VAL A 56 -7.06 -1.84 1.90
CA VAL A 56 -6.45 -3.15 1.59
C VAL A 56 -7.40 -4.31 1.90
N GLU A 57 -8.10 -4.28 3.02
CA GLU A 57 -9.08 -5.30 3.40
C GLU A 57 -10.24 -5.35 2.39
N LYS A 58 -10.88 -4.22 2.10
CA LYS A 58 -11.98 -4.15 1.14
C LYS A 58 -11.59 -4.58 -0.27
N LEU A 59 -10.40 -4.20 -0.72
CA LEU A 59 -9.88 -4.61 -2.03
C LEU A 59 -9.68 -6.13 -2.13
N GLN A 60 -9.31 -6.79 -1.03
CA GLN A 60 -9.17 -8.23 -0.98
C GLN A 60 -10.54 -8.92 -0.93
N ASP A 61 -11.44 -8.43 -0.09
CA ASP A 61 -12.72 -9.09 0.17
C ASP A 61 -13.73 -8.91 -0.96
N GLU A 62 -13.85 -7.70 -1.53
CA GLU A 62 -14.87 -7.40 -2.53
C GLU A 62 -14.40 -7.70 -3.96
N PHE A 63 -13.11 -7.51 -4.23
CA PHE A 63 -12.53 -7.65 -5.58
C PHE A 63 -11.62 -8.87 -5.72
N GLY A 64 -11.40 -9.63 -4.65
CA GLY A 64 -10.54 -10.82 -4.68
C GLY A 64 -9.09 -10.51 -5.02
N LEU A 65 -8.64 -9.27 -4.79
CA LEU A 65 -7.28 -8.87 -5.12
C LEU A 65 -6.28 -9.58 -4.21
N ARG A 66 -5.10 -9.88 -4.75
CA ARG A 66 -4.00 -10.41 -3.93
C ARG A 66 -3.50 -9.31 -2.99
N PRO A 67 -3.08 -9.64 -1.75
CA PRO A 67 -2.62 -8.63 -0.79
C PRO A 67 -1.61 -7.63 -1.37
N LYS A 68 -0.64 -8.14 -2.16
CA LYS A 68 0.37 -7.30 -2.82
C LYS A 68 -0.21 -6.26 -3.79
N VAL A 69 -1.26 -6.62 -4.52
CA VAL A 69 -1.89 -5.71 -5.50
C VAL A 69 -2.71 -4.65 -4.77
N ALA A 70 -3.43 -5.04 -3.73
CA ALA A 70 -4.16 -4.10 -2.88
C ALA A 70 -3.22 -3.07 -2.23
N VAL A 71 -2.08 -3.52 -1.68
CA VAL A 71 -1.05 -2.63 -1.13
C VAL A 71 -0.47 -1.69 -2.20
N HIS A 72 -0.20 -2.18 -3.42
CA HIS A 72 0.26 -1.31 -4.50
C HIS A 72 -0.77 -0.24 -4.89
N ILE A 73 -2.07 -0.55 -4.87
CA ILE A 73 -3.11 0.44 -5.15
C ILE A 73 -3.08 1.54 -4.09
N VAL A 74 -2.99 1.17 -2.81
CA VAL A 74 -2.88 2.13 -1.69
C VAL A 74 -1.62 2.98 -1.81
N ASP A 75 -0.47 2.39 -2.13
CA ASP A 75 0.80 3.12 -2.22
C ASP A 75 0.92 4.03 -3.44
N LEU A 76 0.26 3.68 -4.55
CA LEU A 76 0.36 4.44 -5.80
C LEU A 76 -0.73 5.50 -5.96
N VAL A 77 -1.80 5.43 -5.17
CA VAL A 77 -2.90 6.41 -5.16
C VAL A 77 -3.40 6.71 -6.59
N PRO A 78 -3.94 5.70 -7.31
CA PRO A 78 -4.33 5.86 -8.70
C PRO A 78 -5.46 6.88 -8.84
N LYS A 79 -5.39 7.71 -9.88
CA LYS A 79 -6.35 8.80 -10.13
C LYS A 79 -7.26 8.53 -11.31
N ASP A 80 -6.85 7.64 -12.20
CA ASP A 80 -7.61 7.33 -13.40
C ASP A 80 -7.42 5.89 -13.88
N LEU A 81 -8.15 5.55 -14.94
CA LEU A 81 -8.07 4.24 -15.58
C LEU A 81 -6.71 3.92 -16.20
N ALA A 82 -5.91 4.93 -16.55
CA ALA A 82 -4.56 4.69 -17.08
C ALA A 82 -3.65 4.18 -15.95
N ASP A 83 -3.73 4.78 -14.76
CA ASP A 83 -3.02 4.31 -13.57
C ASP A 83 -3.41 2.87 -13.22
N MET A 84 -4.72 2.58 -13.18
CA MET A 84 -5.22 1.23 -12.91
C MET A 84 -4.70 0.22 -13.94
N ARG A 85 -4.80 0.53 -15.23
CA ARG A 85 -4.25 -0.34 -16.29
C ARG A 85 -2.76 -0.57 -16.13
N LEU A 86 -2.00 0.43 -15.68
CA LEU A 86 -0.57 0.30 -15.44
C LEU A 86 -0.27 -0.63 -14.27
N ILE A 87 -1.00 -0.50 -13.15
CA ILE A 87 -0.90 -1.39 -11.99
C ILE A 87 -1.15 -2.84 -12.40
N PHE A 88 -2.19 -3.09 -13.20
CA PHE A 88 -2.55 -4.44 -13.64
C PHE A 88 -1.78 -4.96 -14.87
N ALA A 89 -0.93 -4.16 -15.51
CA ALA A 89 -0.29 -4.52 -16.79
C ALA A 89 0.57 -5.79 -16.75
N LYS A 90 1.09 -6.15 -15.57
CA LYS A 90 1.91 -7.36 -15.33
C LYS A 90 1.32 -8.29 -14.28
N GLU A 91 0.08 -8.04 -13.87
CA GLU A 91 -0.63 -8.88 -12.93
C GLU A 91 -1.24 -10.09 -13.67
N PRO A 92 -1.14 -11.31 -13.11
CA PRO A 92 -1.71 -12.51 -13.72
C PRO A 92 -3.23 -12.49 -13.72
N SER A 93 -3.84 -11.80 -12.75
CA SER A 93 -5.28 -11.58 -12.65
C SER A 93 -5.71 -10.50 -13.63
N LYS A 94 -6.65 -10.83 -14.52
CA LYS A 94 -7.34 -9.84 -15.33
C LYS A 94 -8.51 -9.30 -14.54
N ILE A 95 -8.48 -8.00 -14.26
CA ILE A 95 -9.63 -7.24 -13.77
C ILE A 95 -10.26 -6.52 -14.96
N ASP A 96 -11.59 -6.42 -14.99
CA ASP A 96 -12.27 -5.72 -16.07
C ASP A 96 -12.32 -4.21 -15.82
N LYS A 97 -12.81 -3.47 -16.83
CA LYS A 97 -12.90 -2.02 -16.76
C LYS A 97 -13.89 -1.56 -15.68
N GLU A 98 -14.98 -2.30 -15.48
CA GLU A 98 -16.05 -1.93 -14.56
C GLU A 98 -15.56 -2.01 -13.12
N ASP A 99 -14.80 -3.05 -12.78
CA ASP A 99 -14.20 -3.20 -11.46
C ASP A 99 -13.08 -2.18 -11.21
N MET A 100 -12.28 -1.82 -12.23
CA MET A 100 -11.33 -0.70 -12.09
C MET A 100 -12.04 0.63 -11.78
N GLU A 101 -13.19 0.90 -12.42
CA GLU A 101 -13.98 2.12 -12.18
C GLU A 101 -14.56 2.11 -10.76
N LYS A 102 -15.09 0.98 -10.29
CA LYS A 102 -15.57 0.83 -8.90
C LYS A 102 -14.47 1.05 -7.87
N ILE A 103 -13.27 0.52 -8.11
CA ILE A 103 -12.13 0.72 -7.21
C ILE A 103 -11.78 2.21 -7.14
N LEU A 104 -11.72 2.92 -8.28
CA LEU A 104 -11.44 4.35 -8.29
C LEU A 104 -12.52 5.14 -7.52
N GLU A 105 -13.80 4.86 -7.75
CA GLU A 105 -14.92 5.48 -7.02
C GLU A 105 -14.87 5.17 -5.51
N PHE A 106 -14.43 3.97 -5.14
CA PHE A 106 -14.21 3.61 -3.75
C PHE A 106 -13.09 4.44 -3.11
N LEU A 107 -11.96 4.61 -3.81
CA LEU A 107 -10.81 5.38 -3.31
C LEU A 107 -11.11 6.88 -3.15
N GLU A 108 -12.07 7.44 -3.90
CA GLU A 108 -12.51 8.85 -3.76
C GLU A 108 -13.13 9.16 -2.39
N GLN A 109 -13.48 8.14 -1.60
CA GLN A 109 -14.03 8.31 -0.26
C GLN A 109 -12.97 8.59 0.81
N TYR A 110 -11.69 8.47 0.46
CA TYR A 110 -10.57 8.62 1.38
C TYR A 110 -9.69 9.80 1.01
N ASP A 111 -9.25 10.53 2.03
CA ASP A 111 -8.31 11.63 1.87
C ASP A 111 -6.87 11.13 1.90
N VAL A 112 -6.01 11.81 1.15
CA VAL A 112 -4.58 11.51 1.08
C VAL A 112 -3.84 12.61 1.83
N GLU A 113 -3.21 12.24 2.94
CA GLU A 113 -2.45 13.15 3.81
C GLU A 113 -1.09 13.51 3.20
N GLU A 114 -0.57 14.69 3.58
CA GLU A 114 0.77 15.18 3.15
C GLU A 114 1.93 14.52 3.88
#